data_AF-A0A835AAQ9-F1
#
_entry.id   AF-A0A835AAQ9-F1
#
_cell.length_a   1.000
_cell.length_b   1.000
_cell.length_c   1.000
_cell.angle_alpha   90.00
_cell.angle_beta   90.00
_cell.angle_gamma   90.00
#
_symmetry.space_group_name_H-M   'P 1'
#
loop_
_entity.id
_entity.type
_entity.pdbx_description
1 polymer ?
#
loop_
_entity_poly.entity_id
_entity_poly.type
_entity_poly.pdbx_seq_one_letter_code
_entity_poly.pdbx_strand_id
1 'polypeptide(L)'
;MPLPAAMDGLFADGVYLRLRSRARGTYLHAEKDGVGLSLLPRGGDDGAPAEAGVWRVHRVQRDGDNYVLLHGAAYGRYLALSDEAAPHGCVGKRAVQRGYDDPELDAVMWKPSAVSDAPAGHVLMRHLLNGTLRANGRFRVWNNGVSIDMYFGNRSTMRQWIVEVVPPRPQGYVPVLPAPSETLQHHTFLFWWPGAPEGARRRTIRYLHADQPLDFGPASNVPSFSYCSRSVYDLRNQLGIRVNHGHILGTIMCV
;
A
#
# COMPACT_ATOMS: atom_id res chain seq x y z
N MET A 1 -10.38 15.00 -17.04
CA MET A 1 -10.67 16.22 -16.22
C MET A 1 -9.61 16.37 -15.13
N PRO A 2 -9.11 17.58 -14.79
CA PRO A 2 -8.22 17.78 -13.64
C PRO A 2 -8.95 17.49 -12.32
N LEU A 3 -8.21 17.07 -11.29
CA LEU A 3 -8.78 16.97 -9.94
C LEU A 3 -9.25 18.37 -9.49
N PRO A 4 -10.32 18.49 -8.67
CA PRO A 4 -10.71 19.78 -8.12
C PRO A 4 -9.52 20.45 -7.40
N ALA A 5 -9.35 21.77 -7.49
CA ALA A 5 -8.20 22.48 -6.91
C ALA A 5 -7.98 22.21 -5.40
N ALA A 6 -9.05 21.93 -4.66
CA ALA A 6 -9.00 21.55 -3.23
C ALA A 6 -8.40 20.15 -2.98
N MET A 7 -8.24 19.32 -4.02
CA MET A 7 -7.70 17.96 -3.98
C MET A 7 -6.27 17.86 -4.52
N ASP A 8 -5.80 18.84 -5.29
CA ASP A 8 -4.51 18.76 -5.98
C ASP A 8 -3.32 18.65 -5.02
N GLY A 9 -3.37 19.33 -3.86
CA GLY A 9 -2.33 19.20 -2.84
C GLY A 9 -2.39 17.90 -2.04
N LEU A 10 -3.56 17.26 -1.93
CA LEU A 10 -3.75 16.04 -1.14
C LEU A 10 -3.25 14.79 -1.88
N PHE A 11 -3.28 14.82 -3.22
CA PHE A 11 -2.81 13.76 -4.11
C PHE A 11 -1.76 14.27 -5.10
N ALA A 12 -0.92 15.21 -4.67
CA ALA A 12 0.24 15.60 -5.47
C ALA A 12 1.17 14.39 -5.67
N ASP A 13 1.86 14.34 -6.81
CA ASP A 13 2.74 13.21 -7.09
C ASP A 13 3.86 13.11 -6.05
N GLY A 14 4.17 11.89 -5.62
CA GLY A 14 5.23 11.60 -4.65
C GLY A 14 4.88 11.90 -3.19
N VAL A 15 3.74 12.52 -2.87
CA VAL A 15 3.34 12.75 -1.48
C VAL A 15 2.99 11.43 -0.80
N TYR A 16 3.26 11.37 0.49
CA TYR A 16 2.83 10.27 1.34
C TYR A 16 1.54 10.67 2.05
N LEU A 17 0.58 9.75 2.12
CA LEU A 17 -0.69 9.98 2.79
C LEU A 17 -1.11 8.76 3.61
N ARG A 18 -2.08 8.98 4.49
CA ARG A 18 -2.91 7.93 5.08
C ARG A 18 -4.37 8.14 4.67
N LEU A 19 -5.08 7.05 4.50
CA LEU A 19 -6.53 7.07 4.30
C LEU A 19 -7.22 6.67 5.61
N ARG A 20 -7.81 7.63 6.31
CA ARG A 20 -8.58 7.38 7.53
C ARG A 20 -10.05 7.17 7.19
N SER A 21 -10.64 6.07 7.63
CA SER A 21 -12.06 5.80 7.47
C SER A 21 -12.89 6.84 8.22
N ARG A 22 -13.81 7.54 7.54
CA ARG A 22 -14.76 8.45 8.21
C ARG A 22 -15.68 7.69 9.18
N ALA A 23 -16.04 6.46 8.84
CA ALA A 23 -16.96 5.65 9.64
C ALA A 23 -16.32 5.08 10.91
N ARG A 24 -15.01 4.83 10.91
CA ARG A 24 -14.32 4.10 12.00
C ARG A 24 -13.19 4.86 12.69
N GLY A 25 -12.65 5.90 12.06
CA GLY A 25 -11.46 6.60 12.53
C GLY A 25 -10.16 5.80 12.44
N THR A 26 -10.21 4.55 11.98
CA THR A 26 -9.07 3.68 11.66
C THR A 26 -8.57 3.90 10.24
N TYR A 27 -7.40 3.38 9.91
CA TYR A 27 -6.64 3.67 8.71
C TYR A 27 -6.54 2.44 7.81
N LEU A 28 -6.47 2.67 6.50
CA LEU A 28 -6.18 1.63 5.51
C LEU A 28 -4.75 1.13 5.69
N HIS A 29 -4.60 -0.11 6.12
CA HIS A 29 -3.33 -0.79 6.30
C HIS A 29 -3.14 -1.92 5.29
N ALA A 30 -1.93 -1.99 4.78
CA ALA A 30 -1.40 -3.15 4.08
C ALA A 30 -1.13 -4.30 5.06
N GLU A 31 -1.48 -5.54 4.70
CA GLU A 31 -1.14 -6.73 5.49
C GLU A 31 0.18 -7.38 5.04
N LYS A 32 0.85 -8.03 5.99
CA LYS A 32 2.18 -8.65 5.83
C LYS A 32 2.19 -9.82 4.82
N ASP A 33 1.04 -10.42 4.57
CA ASP A 33 0.87 -11.47 3.54
C ASP A 33 1.13 -10.95 2.12
N GLY A 34 1.17 -9.63 1.92
CA GLY A 34 1.37 -8.98 0.63
C GLY A 34 0.13 -9.00 -0.27
N VAL A 35 -1.04 -9.36 0.27
CA VAL A 35 -2.31 -9.42 -0.48
C VAL A 35 -3.43 -8.72 0.30
N GLY A 36 -3.56 -9.00 1.59
CA GLY A 36 -4.60 -8.48 2.47
C GLY A 36 -4.52 -6.97 2.70
N LEU A 37 -5.67 -6.44 3.11
CA LEU A 37 -5.86 -5.06 3.54
C LEU A 37 -6.79 -5.06 4.75
N SER A 38 -6.42 -4.29 5.76
CA SER A 38 -7.20 -4.16 7.00
C SER A 38 -7.36 -2.71 7.42
N LEU A 39 -8.25 -2.52 8.38
CA LEU A 39 -8.47 -1.26 9.08
C LEU A 39 -7.88 -1.33 10.49
N LEU A 40 -6.81 -0.57 10.72
CA LEU A 40 -6.07 -0.56 11.99
C LEU A 40 -5.96 0.85 12.57
N PRO A 41 -5.64 1.00 13.87
CA PRO A 41 -5.26 2.29 14.45
C PRO A 41 -4.04 2.90 13.74
N ARG A 42 -3.82 4.21 13.89
CA ARG A 42 -2.75 4.95 13.18
C ARG A 42 -1.35 4.35 13.37
N GLY A 43 -1.07 3.85 14.56
CA GLY A 43 0.22 3.27 14.93
C GLY A 43 0.42 1.82 14.45
N GLY A 44 -0.61 1.20 13.87
CA GLY A 44 -0.67 -0.23 13.66
C GLY A 44 -1.17 -0.98 14.90
N ASP A 45 -0.80 -2.25 14.96
CA ASP A 45 -0.99 -3.17 16.09
C ASP A 45 0.27 -4.03 16.26
N ASP A 46 0.26 -5.00 17.17
CA ASP A 46 1.42 -5.86 17.45
C ASP A 46 1.91 -6.66 16.22
N GLY A 47 1.10 -6.76 15.15
CA GLY A 47 1.42 -7.50 13.92
C GLY A 47 1.78 -6.64 12.70
N ALA A 48 1.42 -5.35 12.70
CA ALA A 48 1.58 -4.46 11.54
C ALA A 48 2.32 -3.16 11.87
N PRO A 49 3.42 -2.83 11.16
CA PRO A 49 4.17 -1.59 11.40
C PRO A 49 3.33 -0.35 11.02
N ALA A 50 3.65 0.81 11.61
CA ALA A 50 2.96 2.07 11.32
C ALA A 50 3.06 2.49 9.82
N GLU A 51 4.14 2.10 9.14
CA GLU A 51 4.35 2.28 7.71
C GLU A 51 3.34 1.51 6.84
N ALA A 52 2.71 0.45 7.37
CA ALA A 52 1.69 -0.31 6.65
C ALA A 52 0.44 0.53 6.35
N GLY A 53 0.20 1.58 7.15
CA GLY A 53 -0.87 2.56 6.92
C GLY A 53 -0.50 3.72 5.99
N VAL A 54 0.72 3.74 5.44
CA VAL A 54 1.25 4.87 4.66
C VAL A 54 1.35 4.50 3.18
N TRP A 55 0.85 5.40 2.33
CA TRP A 55 0.76 5.21 0.89
C TRP A 55 1.40 6.39 0.15
N ARG A 56 2.33 6.12 -0.75
CA ARG A 56 2.89 7.10 -1.68
C ARG A 56 1.95 7.23 -2.88
N VAL A 57 1.68 8.46 -3.29
CA VAL A 57 0.87 8.75 -4.48
C VAL A 57 1.76 8.73 -5.71
N HIS A 58 1.36 7.97 -6.74
CA HIS A 58 1.87 8.15 -8.11
C HIS A 58 0.73 8.64 -9.01
N ARG A 59 0.90 9.77 -9.68
CA ARG A 59 -0.07 10.31 -10.65
C ARG A 59 0.20 9.70 -12.01
N VAL A 60 -0.84 9.20 -12.65
CA VAL A 60 -0.78 8.68 -14.02
C VAL A 60 -1.91 9.25 -14.86
N GLN A 61 -1.67 9.41 -16.15
CA GLN A 61 -2.68 9.82 -17.12
C GLN A 61 -2.99 8.65 -18.06
N ARG A 62 -4.26 8.35 -18.26
CA ARG A 62 -4.75 7.31 -19.19
C ARG A 62 -5.98 7.83 -19.91
N ASP A 63 -6.00 7.74 -21.24
CA ASP A 63 -7.13 8.14 -22.09
C ASP A 63 -7.67 9.55 -21.81
N GLY A 64 -6.76 10.50 -21.51
CA GLY A 64 -7.13 11.89 -21.18
C GLY A 64 -7.65 12.10 -19.74
N ASP A 65 -7.70 11.05 -18.93
CA ASP A 65 -8.09 11.10 -17.53
C ASP A 65 -6.90 10.96 -16.57
N ASN A 66 -7.04 11.59 -15.42
CA ASN A 66 -6.04 11.54 -14.34
C ASN A 66 -6.44 10.49 -13.31
N TYR A 67 -5.48 9.64 -12.96
CA TYR A 67 -5.60 8.62 -11.92
C TYR A 67 -4.47 8.77 -10.91
N VAL A 68 -4.71 8.22 -9.73
CA VAL A 68 -3.70 8.04 -8.70
C VAL A 68 -3.54 6.55 -8.44
N LEU A 69 -2.29 6.16 -8.26
CA LEU A 69 -1.89 4.86 -7.76
C LEU A 69 -1.41 5.07 -6.32
N LEU A 70 -1.82 4.17 -5.42
CA LEU A 70 -1.40 4.22 -4.02
C LEU A 70 -0.40 3.11 -3.76
N HIS A 71 0.88 3.47 -3.67
CA HIS A 71 2.01 2.57 -3.44
C HIS A 71 2.30 2.45 -1.94
N GLY A 72 2.11 1.27 -1.37
CA GLY A 72 2.25 1.02 0.06
C GLY A 72 3.70 1.11 0.53
N ALA A 73 3.98 1.92 1.57
CA ALA A 73 5.32 2.18 2.05
C ALA A 73 5.98 0.98 2.77
N ALA A 74 5.18 0.09 3.37
CA ALA A 74 5.71 -1.10 4.06
C ALA A 74 6.11 -2.22 3.10
N TYR A 75 5.28 -2.54 2.11
CA TYR A 75 5.49 -3.72 1.28
C TYR A 75 5.72 -3.42 -0.20
N GLY A 76 5.68 -2.14 -0.61
CA GLY A 76 5.97 -1.71 -1.97
C GLY A 76 4.98 -2.24 -3.01
N ARG A 77 3.73 -2.46 -2.61
CA ARG A 77 2.65 -2.96 -3.46
C ARG A 77 1.56 -1.91 -3.57
N TYR A 78 0.79 -1.98 -4.64
CA TYR A 78 -0.26 -1.02 -4.94
C TYR A 78 -1.61 -1.48 -4.41
N LEU A 79 -2.39 -0.53 -3.90
CA LEU A 79 -3.81 -0.75 -3.63
C LEU A 79 -4.51 -1.10 -4.93
N ALA A 80 -5.19 -2.26 -4.96
CA ALA A 80 -5.79 -2.80 -6.17
C ALA A 80 -7.17 -3.41 -5.94
N LEU A 81 -7.95 -3.45 -7.03
CA LEU A 81 -9.12 -4.32 -7.18
C LEU A 81 -8.68 -5.75 -7.50
N SER A 82 -9.35 -6.72 -6.88
CA SER A 82 -9.31 -8.13 -7.28
C SER A 82 -10.63 -8.52 -7.94
N ASP A 83 -10.58 -9.49 -8.86
CA ASP A 83 -11.77 -10.08 -9.47
C ASP A 83 -12.56 -10.97 -8.49
N GLU A 84 -11.97 -11.30 -7.35
CA GLU A 84 -12.61 -12.07 -6.29
C GLU A 84 -13.71 -11.28 -5.58
N ALA A 85 -14.74 -12.00 -5.11
CA ALA A 85 -15.73 -11.43 -4.22
C ALA A 85 -15.10 -11.00 -2.89
N ALA A 86 -15.64 -9.95 -2.28
CA ALA A 86 -15.19 -9.53 -0.96
C ALA A 86 -15.40 -10.67 0.07
N PRO A 87 -14.52 -10.79 1.09
CA PRO A 87 -14.67 -11.79 2.14
C PRO A 87 -16.03 -11.70 2.86
N HIS A 88 -16.43 -12.79 3.51
CA HIS A 88 -17.70 -12.85 4.21
C HIS A 88 -17.89 -11.68 5.19
N GLY A 89 -19.08 -11.06 5.15
CA GLY A 89 -19.40 -9.86 5.95
C GLY A 89 -18.93 -8.53 5.35
N CYS A 90 -18.25 -8.54 4.21
CA CYS A 90 -17.94 -7.35 3.40
C CYS A 90 -18.86 -7.27 2.16
N VAL A 91 -18.87 -6.11 1.50
CA VAL A 91 -19.71 -5.86 0.31
C VAL A 91 -18.84 -5.68 -0.92
N GLY A 92 -19.29 -6.22 -2.05
CA GLY A 92 -18.73 -5.99 -3.37
C GLY A 92 -17.52 -6.88 -3.67
N LYS A 93 -16.48 -6.30 -4.27
CA LYS A 93 -15.25 -7.03 -4.66
C LYS A 93 -14.15 -6.87 -3.62
N ARG A 94 -13.22 -7.81 -3.62
CA ARG A 94 -12.07 -7.80 -2.73
C ARG A 94 -11.10 -6.67 -3.11
N ALA A 95 -10.71 -5.86 -2.13
CA ALA A 95 -9.57 -4.96 -2.25
C ALA A 95 -8.31 -5.72 -1.81
N VAL A 96 -7.21 -5.56 -2.55
CA VAL A 96 -5.96 -6.28 -2.30
C VAL A 96 -4.75 -5.37 -2.50
N GLN A 97 -3.58 -5.89 -2.14
CA GLN A 97 -2.28 -5.38 -2.57
C GLN A 97 -1.79 -6.17 -3.79
N ARG A 98 -1.38 -5.48 -4.86
CA ARG A 98 -0.83 -6.11 -6.07
C ARG A 98 0.48 -5.46 -6.50
N GLY A 99 1.32 -6.21 -7.22
CA GLY A 99 2.42 -5.63 -7.99
C GLY A 99 1.88 -4.73 -9.09
N TYR A 100 2.74 -3.87 -9.64
CA TYR A 100 2.43 -3.06 -10.80
C TYR A 100 3.54 -3.28 -11.82
N ASP A 101 3.44 -4.41 -12.49
CA ASP A 101 4.46 -4.89 -13.42
C ASP A 101 4.11 -4.51 -14.87
N ASP A 102 2.93 -3.93 -15.07
CA ASP A 102 2.38 -3.53 -16.37
C ASP A 102 1.73 -2.15 -16.25
N PRO A 103 2.19 -1.14 -17.02
CA PRO A 103 1.55 0.16 -17.09
C PRO A 103 0.05 0.07 -17.38
N GLU A 104 -0.39 -0.89 -18.19
CA GLU A 104 -1.79 -1.14 -18.60
C GLU A 104 -2.69 -1.66 -17.48
N LEU A 105 -2.15 -2.01 -16.31
CA LEU A 105 -2.92 -2.61 -15.22
C LEU A 105 -3.97 -1.65 -14.61
N ASP A 106 -5.20 -1.74 -15.12
CA ASP A 106 -6.37 -0.98 -14.64
C ASP A 106 -6.68 -1.18 -13.15
N ALA A 107 -6.36 -2.37 -12.62
CA ALA A 107 -6.74 -2.79 -11.28
C ALA A 107 -6.17 -1.89 -10.16
N VAL A 108 -5.14 -1.10 -10.43
CA VAL A 108 -4.51 -0.20 -9.44
C VAL A 108 -4.92 1.26 -9.61
N MET A 109 -5.86 1.56 -10.52
CA MET A 109 -6.20 2.93 -10.89
C MET A 109 -7.36 3.48 -10.09
N TRP A 110 -7.10 4.60 -9.40
CA TRP A 110 -8.06 5.28 -8.56
C TRP A 110 -8.30 6.72 -8.99
N LYS A 111 -9.55 7.17 -8.90
CA LYS A 111 -10.01 8.54 -9.08
C LYS A 111 -10.54 9.08 -7.74
N PRO A 112 -9.76 9.92 -7.04
CA PRO A 112 -10.25 10.66 -5.90
C PRO A 112 -11.37 11.61 -6.33
N SER A 113 -12.43 11.70 -5.54
CA SER A 113 -13.49 12.68 -5.75
C SER A 113 -13.95 13.25 -4.42
N ALA A 114 -14.22 14.56 -4.38
CA ALA A 114 -14.73 15.22 -3.19
C ALA A 114 -16.13 14.70 -2.82
N VAL A 115 -16.44 14.71 -1.53
CA VAL A 115 -17.78 14.44 -1.02
C VAL A 115 -18.52 15.77 -0.86
N SER A 116 -19.56 16.00 -1.66
CA SER A 116 -20.25 17.31 -1.77
C SER A 116 -20.69 17.92 -0.43
N ASP A 117 -21.17 17.10 0.51
CA ASP A 117 -21.70 17.54 1.80
C ASP A 117 -20.73 17.27 2.97
N ALA A 118 -19.42 17.27 2.71
CA ALA A 118 -18.41 17.00 3.73
C ALA A 118 -17.29 18.05 3.74
N PRO A 119 -16.59 18.22 4.87
CA PRO A 119 -15.44 19.11 4.95
C PRO A 119 -14.35 18.74 3.93
N ALA A 120 -13.50 19.71 3.60
CA ALA A 120 -12.31 19.48 2.78
C ALA A 120 -11.48 18.29 3.29
N GLY A 121 -10.89 17.53 2.36
CA GLY A 121 -10.14 16.31 2.66
C GLY A 121 -10.98 15.02 2.78
N HIS A 122 -12.32 15.13 2.76
CA HIS A 122 -13.19 13.95 2.64
C HIS A 122 -13.35 13.54 1.18
N VAL A 123 -13.03 12.28 0.90
CA VAL A 123 -12.98 11.74 -0.46
C VAL A 123 -13.71 10.42 -0.60
N LEU A 124 -14.15 10.16 -1.83
CA LEU A 124 -14.37 8.82 -2.34
C LEU A 124 -13.17 8.43 -3.19
N MET A 125 -12.62 7.25 -2.95
CA MET A 125 -11.60 6.63 -3.82
C MET A 125 -12.33 5.73 -4.80
N ARG A 126 -12.61 6.23 -6.01
CA ARG A 126 -13.33 5.48 -7.04
C ARG A 126 -12.34 4.67 -7.87
N HIS A 127 -12.57 3.39 -8.05
CA HIS A 127 -11.82 2.56 -8.97
C HIS A 127 -12.23 2.88 -10.41
N LEU A 128 -11.32 2.69 -11.37
CA LEU A 128 -11.61 2.86 -12.81
C LEU A 128 -12.87 2.11 -13.25
N LEU A 129 -13.01 0.85 -12.82
CA LEU A 129 -14.17 -0.02 -13.09
C LEU A 129 -15.41 0.32 -12.24
N ASN A 130 -15.62 1.60 -11.91
CA ASN A 130 -16.82 2.16 -11.26
C ASN A 130 -17.16 1.66 -9.84
N GLY A 131 -16.24 0.98 -9.16
CA GLY A 131 -16.37 0.66 -7.73
C GLY A 131 -15.86 1.78 -6.82
N THR A 132 -16.24 1.80 -5.54
CA THR A 132 -15.71 2.75 -4.54
C THR A 132 -15.09 2.02 -3.36
N LEU A 133 -13.89 2.42 -2.95
CA LEU A 133 -13.21 1.86 -1.78
C LEU A 133 -14.06 2.05 -0.52
N ARG A 134 -14.22 0.96 0.23
CA ARG A 134 -15.11 0.88 1.39
C ARG A 134 -14.40 0.28 2.59
N ALA A 135 -14.53 0.97 3.71
CA ALA A 135 -14.22 0.46 5.04
C ALA A 135 -15.41 -0.34 5.59
N ASN A 136 -15.21 -1.61 5.95
CA ASN A 136 -16.27 -2.43 6.57
C ASN A 136 -16.23 -2.34 8.11
N GLY A 137 -17.20 -3.00 8.76
CA GLY A 137 -17.22 -3.13 10.21
C GLY A 137 -17.84 -1.99 11.03
N ARG A 138 -18.51 -1.02 10.40
CA ARG A 138 -19.26 0.03 11.14
C ARG A 138 -20.20 -0.54 12.21
N PHE A 139 -20.85 -1.66 11.89
CA PHE A 139 -21.81 -2.33 12.80
C PHE A 139 -21.25 -3.60 13.45
N ARG A 140 -20.04 -4.02 13.07
CA ARG A 140 -19.39 -5.25 13.53
C ARG A 140 -17.91 -4.95 13.72
N VAL A 141 -17.53 -4.58 14.94
CA VAL A 141 -16.19 -4.04 15.24
C VAL A 141 -15.04 -4.99 14.91
N TRP A 142 -15.28 -6.30 14.91
CA TRP A 142 -14.31 -7.33 14.52
C TRP A 142 -14.06 -7.39 13.01
N ASN A 143 -14.95 -6.81 12.18
CA ASN A 143 -14.77 -6.78 10.74
C ASN A 143 -13.87 -5.60 10.34
N ASN A 144 -12.58 -5.87 10.23
CA ASN A 144 -11.58 -4.91 9.77
C ASN A 144 -11.37 -4.89 8.27
N GLY A 145 -12.22 -5.56 7.49
CA GLY A 145 -12.04 -5.73 6.06
C GLY A 145 -12.21 -4.44 5.26
N VAL A 146 -11.46 -4.37 4.17
CA VAL A 146 -11.58 -3.34 3.13
C VAL A 146 -12.09 -4.00 1.86
N SER A 147 -13.03 -3.35 1.18
CA SER A 147 -13.62 -3.88 -0.05
C SER A 147 -13.91 -2.76 -1.05
N ILE A 148 -14.37 -3.15 -2.24
CA ILE A 148 -14.77 -2.21 -3.28
C ILE A 148 -16.27 -2.38 -3.51
N ASP A 149 -17.01 -1.38 -3.07
CA ASP A 149 -18.46 -1.31 -3.16
C ASP A 149 -18.85 -0.89 -4.57
N MET A 150 -19.51 -1.78 -5.31
CA MET A 150 -19.92 -1.55 -6.71
C MET A 150 -21.21 -0.71 -6.83
N TYR A 151 -21.75 -0.21 -5.71
CA TYR A 151 -22.92 0.66 -5.71
C TYR A 151 -22.57 2.13 -6.00
N PHE A 152 -23.34 2.77 -6.88
CA PHE A 152 -23.07 4.11 -7.43
C PHE A 152 -23.40 5.31 -6.51
N GLY A 153 -24.02 5.09 -5.34
CA GLY A 153 -24.37 6.20 -4.42
C GLY A 153 -23.20 6.73 -3.59
N ASN A 154 -23.37 7.83 -2.84
CA ASN A 154 -22.34 8.40 -1.94
C ASN A 154 -22.78 8.49 -0.46
N ARG A 155 -24.01 8.04 -0.14
CA ARG A 155 -24.66 8.27 1.18
C ARG A 155 -24.00 7.57 2.37
N SER A 156 -23.10 6.62 2.17
CA SER A 156 -22.52 5.85 3.27
C SER A 156 -21.15 6.40 3.67
N THR A 157 -21.01 6.77 4.95
CA THR A 157 -19.72 7.15 5.55
C THR A 157 -18.66 6.04 5.48
N MET A 158 -19.09 4.79 5.24
CA MET A 158 -18.18 3.65 5.06
C MET A 158 -17.39 3.71 3.75
N ARG A 159 -17.83 4.51 2.77
CA ARG A 159 -17.11 4.74 1.50
C ARG A 159 -16.29 6.02 1.50
N GLN A 160 -16.36 6.78 2.59
CA GLN A 160 -15.76 8.08 2.72
C GLN A 160 -14.48 7.98 3.54
N TRP A 161 -13.42 8.55 2.99
CA TRP A 161 -12.09 8.55 3.57
C TRP A 161 -11.65 9.97 3.83
N ILE A 162 -10.84 10.17 4.85
CA ILE A 162 -10.19 11.42 5.18
C ILE A 162 -8.73 11.25 4.80
N VAL A 163 -8.25 12.14 3.93
CA VAL A 163 -6.86 12.14 3.50
C VAL A 163 -6.02 12.90 4.52
N GLU A 164 -5.04 12.21 5.10
CA GLU A 164 -4.06 12.80 6.00
C GLU A 164 -2.68 12.74 5.34
N VAL A 165 -2.20 13.88 4.83
CA VAL A 165 -0.86 13.98 4.25
C VAL A 165 0.17 13.74 5.34
N VAL A 166 1.11 12.84 5.08
CA VAL A 166 2.24 12.56 5.96
C VAL A 166 3.35 13.54 5.59
N PRO A 167 3.76 14.43 6.52
CA PRO A 167 4.85 15.35 6.23
C PRO A 167 6.13 14.55 5.93
N PRO A 168 6.99 15.08 5.05
CA PRO A 168 8.33 14.52 4.86
C PRO A 168 9.02 14.43 6.23
N ARG A 169 9.65 13.29 6.53
CA ARG A 169 10.45 13.20 7.76
C ARG A 169 11.57 14.25 7.68
N PRO A 170 11.81 15.02 8.75
CA PRO A 170 13.00 15.86 8.83
C PRO A 170 14.24 15.01 8.54
N GLN A 171 15.14 15.52 7.71
CA GLN A 171 16.44 14.88 7.46
C GLN A 171 17.14 14.66 8.82
N GLY A 172 17.53 13.42 9.11
CA GLY A 172 18.28 13.05 10.34
C GLY A 172 17.53 12.22 11.38
N TYR A 173 16.21 11.99 11.26
CA TYR A 173 15.51 11.07 12.16
C TYR A 173 15.66 9.61 11.68
N VAL A 174 16.45 8.82 12.42
CA VAL A 174 16.57 7.37 12.25
C VAL A 174 15.58 6.70 13.21
N PRO A 175 14.49 6.03 12.75
CA PRO A 175 13.70 5.18 13.63
C PRO A 175 14.61 4.10 14.20
N VAL A 176 14.50 3.88 15.50
CA VAL A 176 15.11 2.72 16.15
C VAL A 176 14.56 1.47 15.47
N LEU A 177 15.44 0.71 14.84
CA LEU A 177 15.08 -0.51 14.13
C LEU A 177 14.56 -1.53 15.15
N PRO A 178 13.38 -2.16 14.93
CA PRO A 178 13.12 -3.43 15.57
C PRO A 178 14.19 -4.43 15.10
N ALA A 179 14.72 -5.24 16.03
CA ALA A 179 15.67 -6.29 15.71
C ALA A 179 15.10 -7.21 14.60
N PRO A 180 15.95 -7.76 13.72
CA PRO A 180 15.51 -8.71 12.70
C PRO A 180 14.75 -9.83 13.39
N SER A 181 13.45 -9.95 13.13
CA SER A 181 12.66 -11.06 13.66
C SER A 181 13.02 -12.33 12.91
N GLU A 182 14.05 -13.02 13.38
CA GLU A 182 14.27 -14.44 13.09
C GLU A 182 13.22 -15.27 13.83
N THR A 183 11.97 -15.25 13.39
CA THR A 183 11.00 -16.24 13.84
C THR A 183 9.95 -16.48 12.76
N LEU A 184 10.25 -17.51 11.97
CA LEU A 184 9.28 -18.29 11.21
C LEU A 184 8.43 -19.09 12.21
N GLN A 185 7.57 -18.41 12.99
CA GLN A 185 6.57 -19.10 13.79
C GLN A 185 5.33 -19.31 12.92
N HIS A 186 5.18 -20.55 12.48
CA HIS A 186 3.92 -21.10 12.01
C HIS A 186 2.88 -20.96 13.12
N HIS A 187 2.08 -19.90 13.06
CA HIS A 187 0.82 -19.87 13.77
C HIS A 187 -0.26 -20.39 12.82
N THR A 188 -0.54 -21.68 12.97
CA THR A 188 -1.74 -22.35 12.50
C THR A 188 -2.95 -21.64 13.11
N PHE A 189 -3.63 -20.81 12.32
CA PHE A 189 -5.03 -20.45 12.58
C PHE A 189 -5.91 -21.17 11.56
N LEU A 190 -6.80 -21.98 12.13
CA LEU A 190 -7.82 -22.80 11.48
C LEU A 190 -8.89 -21.93 10.81
N PHE A 191 -8.66 -21.41 9.60
CA PHE A 191 -9.75 -21.12 8.67
C PHE A 191 -9.26 -21.36 7.23
N TRP A 192 -9.92 -22.31 6.57
CA TRP A 192 -9.64 -22.78 5.23
C TRP A 192 -9.88 -21.65 4.21
N TRP A 193 -8.81 -21.14 3.57
CA TRP A 193 -8.90 -20.31 2.37
C TRP A 193 -8.50 -21.16 1.15
N PRO A 194 -9.39 -21.35 0.15
CA PRO A 194 -9.01 -21.94 -1.12
C PRO A 194 -8.33 -20.87 -1.96
N GLY A 195 -7.02 -20.81 -1.82
CA GLY A 195 -6.11 -19.98 -2.60
C GLY A 195 -4.74 -20.25 -2.03
N ALA A 196 -3.98 -21.15 -2.68
CA ALA A 196 -2.67 -21.54 -2.21
C ALA A 196 -1.86 -20.26 -1.93
N PRO A 197 -1.29 -20.09 -0.72
CA PRO A 197 -0.34 -19.02 -0.50
C PRO A 197 0.77 -19.29 -1.50
N GLU A 198 0.93 -18.39 -2.47
CA GLU A 198 2.07 -18.43 -3.36
C GLU A 198 3.28 -18.39 -2.42
N GLY A 199 3.95 -19.53 -2.24
CA GLY A 199 4.99 -19.69 -1.23
C GLY A 199 6.01 -18.57 -1.39
N ALA A 200 6.55 -18.08 -0.28
CA ALA A 200 7.56 -17.02 -0.31
C ALA A 200 8.77 -17.52 -1.11
N ARG A 201 8.76 -17.22 -2.42
CA ARG A 201 9.75 -17.72 -3.37
C ARG A 201 11.07 -17.09 -2.98
N ARG A 202 12.07 -17.90 -2.64
CA ARG A 202 13.44 -17.42 -2.42
C ARG A 202 13.89 -16.71 -3.69
N ARG A 203 14.11 -15.41 -3.62
CA ARG A 203 14.57 -14.55 -4.72
C ARG A 203 16.04 -14.22 -4.50
N THR A 204 16.80 -14.14 -5.57
CA THR A 204 18.13 -13.54 -5.55
C THR A 204 17.99 -12.08 -5.92
N ILE A 205 18.31 -11.18 -4.99
CA ILE A 205 18.32 -9.74 -5.21
C ILE A 205 19.70 -9.38 -5.72
N ARG A 206 19.76 -8.78 -6.91
CA ARG A 206 20.96 -8.17 -7.47
C ARG A 206 20.82 -6.67 -7.37
N TYR A 207 21.89 -5.97 -7.02
CA TYR A 207 21.85 -4.52 -6.84
C TYR A 207 23.12 -3.86 -7.37
N LEU A 208 22.98 -2.60 -7.78
CA LEU A 208 24.07 -1.71 -8.19
C LEU A 208 23.90 -0.39 -7.43
N HIS A 209 25.00 0.28 -7.12
CA HIS A 209 24.96 1.62 -6.54
C HIS A 209 24.83 2.65 -7.67
N ALA A 210 24.06 3.71 -7.46
CA ALA A 210 23.73 4.67 -8.52
C ALA A 210 24.95 5.53 -8.96
N ASP A 211 26.03 5.55 -8.19
CA ASP A 211 27.30 6.18 -8.56
C ASP A 211 28.21 5.27 -9.42
N GLN A 212 27.83 4.00 -9.59
CA GLN A 212 28.55 3.06 -10.44
C GLN A 212 27.92 3.08 -11.85
N PRO A 213 28.72 2.82 -12.90
CA PRO A 213 28.18 2.62 -14.24
C PRO A 213 27.04 1.58 -14.20
N LEU A 214 25.93 1.86 -14.90
CA LEU A 214 24.85 0.88 -15.13
C LEU A 214 25.33 -0.22 -16.09
N ASP A 215 26.38 -0.93 -15.71
CA ASP A 215 26.89 -2.10 -16.42
C ASP A 215 26.72 -3.30 -15.51
N PHE A 216 25.71 -4.10 -15.80
CA PHE A 216 25.64 -5.47 -15.30
C PHE A 216 26.69 -6.25 -16.08
N GLY A 217 27.94 -6.22 -15.60
CA GLY A 217 28.98 -7.12 -16.10
C GLY A 217 28.55 -8.59 -16.01
N PRO A 218 29.47 -9.57 -16.22
CA PRO A 218 29.11 -10.98 -16.12
C PRO A 218 28.36 -11.26 -14.82
N ALA A 219 27.27 -12.03 -14.88
CA ALA A 219 26.31 -12.21 -13.78
C ALA A 219 26.92 -12.70 -12.44
N SER A 220 28.18 -13.16 -12.46
CA SER A 220 29.00 -13.55 -11.31
C SER A 220 29.51 -12.37 -10.48
N ASN A 221 29.61 -11.17 -11.05
CA ASN A 221 30.26 -10.01 -10.42
C ASN A 221 29.27 -9.01 -9.82
N VAL A 222 27.97 -9.18 -10.05
CA VAL A 222 26.93 -8.29 -9.51
C VAL A 222 26.65 -8.68 -8.06
N PRO A 223 26.82 -7.75 -7.09
CA PRO A 223 26.50 -8.01 -5.69
C PRO A 223 25.07 -8.53 -5.53
N SER A 224 24.92 -9.62 -4.79
CA SER A 224 23.61 -10.23 -4.61
C SER A 224 23.44 -10.93 -3.26
N PHE A 225 22.19 -11.11 -2.86
CA PHE A 225 21.84 -11.88 -1.67
C PHE A 225 20.50 -12.61 -1.84
N SER A 226 20.30 -13.66 -1.07
CA SER A 226 19.01 -14.36 -1.00
C SER A 226 18.03 -13.58 -0.14
N TYR A 227 16.81 -13.43 -0.65
CA TYR A 227 15.71 -12.74 0.02
C TYR A 227 14.44 -13.60 -0.05
N CYS A 228 13.87 -13.89 1.11
CA CYS A 228 12.69 -14.77 1.22
C CYS A 228 11.42 -14.02 1.60
N SER A 229 11.49 -12.72 1.89
CA SER A 229 10.34 -11.92 2.29
C SER A 229 9.65 -11.29 1.06
N ARG A 230 8.52 -10.62 1.27
CA ARG A 230 7.78 -9.85 0.24
C ARG A 230 7.75 -8.35 0.57
N SER A 231 8.40 -7.96 1.66
CA SER A 231 8.36 -6.61 2.21
C SER A 231 9.44 -5.71 1.60
N VAL A 232 9.05 -4.79 0.71
CA VAL A 232 10.01 -3.82 0.16
C VAL A 232 10.68 -2.98 1.26
N TYR A 233 10.02 -2.73 2.40
CA TYR A 233 10.67 -2.12 3.57
C TYR A 233 11.79 -2.98 4.14
N ASP A 234 11.54 -4.28 4.35
CA ASP A 234 12.56 -5.22 4.81
C ASP A 234 13.69 -5.37 3.78
N LEU A 235 13.34 -5.41 2.49
CA LEU A 235 14.31 -5.41 1.39
C LEU A 235 15.17 -4.14 1.41
N ARG A 236 14.56 -2.97 1.59
CA ARG A 236 15.25 -1.67 1.73
C ARG A 236 16.18 -1.66 2.92
N ASN A 237 15.74 -2.20 4.05
CA ASN A 237 16.56 -2.31 5.26
C ASN A 237 17.75 -3.23 5.01
N GLN A 238 17.51 -4.40 4.41
CA GLN A 238 18.56 -5.36 4.08
C GLN A 238 19.57 -4.81 3.08
N LEU A 239 19.12 -4.02 2.09
CA LEU A 239 19.99 -3.31 1.15
C LEU A 239 20.75 -2.19 1.85
N GLY A 240 20.10 -1.36 2.67
CA GLY A 240 20.75 -0.27 3.38
C GLY A 240 21.83 -0.74 4.36
N ILE A 241 21.65 -1.89 5.01
CA ILE A 241 22.68 -2.53 5.84
C ILE A 241 23.90 -2.93 4.98
N ARG A 242 23.67 -3.50 3.81
CA ARG A 242 24.73 -4.07 2.96
C ARG A 242 25.47 -3.02 2.13
N VAL A 243 24.76 -2.01 1.66
CA VAL A 243 25.27 -1.05 0.67
C VAL A 243 25.77 0.22 1.33
N ASN A 244 25.17 0.63 2.46
CA ASN A 244 25.38 1.97 3.00
C ASN A 244 25.84 1.96 4.47
N HIS A 245 26.57 0.92 4.89
CA HIS A 245 27.12 0.80 6.25
C HIS A 245 26.09 1.01 7.37
N GLY A 246 24.80 0.70 7.12
CA GLY A 246 23.71 0.92 8.08
C GLY A 246 22.91 2.22 7.93
N HIS A 247 23.22 3.10 6.96
CA HIS A 247 22.41 4.27 6.60
C HIS A 247 21.17 3.89 5.75
N ILE A 248 20.23 3.20 6.41
CA ILE A 248 19.05 2.58 5.81
C ILE A 248 18.09 3.57 5.14
N LEU A 249 17.91 4.76 5.73
CA LEU A 249 16.95 5.75 5.22
C LEU A 249 17.48 6.59 4.06
N GLY A 250 18.80 6.69 3.92
CA GLY A 250 19.45 7.31 2.77
C GLY A 250 19.45 6.40 1.54
N THR A 251 19.12 5.11 1.71
CA THR A 251 19.07 4.15 0.61
C THR A 251 17.78 4.37 -0.17
N ILE A 252 17.89 5.01 -1.34
CA ILE A 252 16.80 5.08 -2.32
C ILE A 252 16.98 3.88 -3.24
N MET A 253 15.99 2.98 -3.24
CA MET A 253 15.95 1.90 -4.22
C MET A 253 15.20 2.44 -5.44
N CYS A 254 15.89 2.50 -6.57
CA CYS A 254 15.27 2.62 -7.88
C CYS A 254 15.00 1.19 -8.35
N VAL A 255 13.72 0.88 -8.60
CA VAL A 255 13.29 -0.40 -9.18
C VAL A 255 12.87 -0.14 -10.61
#